data_AF-A0A8J2KGI2-F1
#
_entry.id   AF-A0A8J2KGI2-F1
#
_cell.length_a   1.000
_cell.length_b   1.000
_cell.length_c   1.000
_cell.angle_alpha   90.00
_cell.angle_beta   90.00
_cell.angle_gamma   90.00
#
_symmetry.space_group_name_H-M   'P 1'
#
loop_
_entity.id
_entity.type
_entity.pdbx_description
1 polymer ?
#
loop_
_entity_poly.entity_id
_entity_poly.type
_entity_poly.pdbx_seq_one_letter_code
_entity_poly.pdbx_strand_id
1 'polypeptide(L)'
;FEDLFEKKVQLISADRKEIWRDQFQEIMSDIVTAPEFEMMKDISSWVTDVINYNTPHGKGIRAYQVILSDMYLCNDKSSENDQAVNRLAWMMEMKHGGACILDDLMDESETRRDRLCWYKVDKLNNYQMYNTEFYKDMMMFKNGYYTFYMPVAVAMIKNGISDKVKLKEVEKISLEISVIYSIQDDFMDCFVDPKLTGKVGTDIEDGKCSWLFVQAMERCSSKQRRVLLDNYRSKDPVKVDIIKRLYMDIGIPELYKMWEEEAMIKVL
;
A
#
# COMPACT_ATOMS: atom_id res chain seq x y z
N PHE A 1 -12.22 0.67 -31.82
CA PHE A 1 -11.36 0.23 -30.70
C PHE A 1 -12.14 -0.23 -29.46
N GLU A 2 -13.49 -0.35 -29.47
CA GLU A 2 -14.21 -1.27 -28.54
C GLU A 2 -14.07 -2.70 -29.07
N ASP A 3 -12.80 -3.07 -29.13
CA ASP A 3 -12.13 -3.90 -30.12
C ASP A 3 -12.21 -5.38 -29.77
N LEU A 4 -11.81 -6.23 -30.71
CA LEU A 4 -11.55 -7.68 -30.67
C LEU A 4 -11.62 -8.43 -29.32
N PHE A 5 -11.08 -7.84 -28.26
CA PHE A 5 -11.13 -8.34 -26.89
C PHE A 5 -12.56 -8.54 -26.35
N GLU A 6 -13.48 -7.59 -26.51
CA GLU A 6 -14.86 -7.75 -26.01
C GLU A 6 -15.55 -8.95 -26.68
N LYS A 7 -15.28 -9.19 -27.97
CA LYS A 7 -15.74 -10.39 -28.68
C LYS A 7 -15.11 -11.68 -28.13
N LYS A 8 -13.85 -11.66 -27.71
CA LYS A 8 -13.20 -12.83 -27.08
C LYS A 8 -13.73 -13.09 -25.68
N VAL A 9 -14.06 -12.06 -24.91
CA VAL A 9 -14.72 -12.20 -23.60
C VAL A 9 -16.09 -12.85 -23.70
N GLN A 10 -16.78 -12.78 -24.85
CA GLN A 10 -18.02 -13.52 -25.09
C GLN A 10 -17.81 -15.04 -25.20
N LEU A 11 -16.58 -15.52 -25.38
CA LEU A 11 -16.27 -16.96 -25.36
C LEU A 11 -16.36 -17.55 -23.96
N ILE A 12 -16.26 -16.73 -22.91
CA ILE A 12 -16.57 -17.13 -21.54
C ILE A 12 -18.09 -17.11 -21.38
N SER A 13 -18.68 -18.25 -20.99
CA SER A 13 -20.11 -18.37 -20.72
C SER A 13 -20.57 -17.41 -19.61
N ALA A 14 -21.85 -17.05 -19.62
CA ALA A 14 -22.43 -16.23 -18.56
C ALA A 14 -22.27 -16.90 -17.19
N ASP A 15 -22.60 -18.19 -17.10
CA ASP A 15 -22.47 -19.01 -15.89
C ASP A 15 -21.03 -18.99 -15.35
N ARG A 16 -20.02 -19.08 -16.21
CA ARG A 16 -18.62 -19.04 -15.77
C ARG A 16 -18.21 -17.68 -15.20
N LYS A 17 -18.76 -16.59 -15.77
CA LYS A 17 -18.55 -15.23 -15.25
C LYS A 17 -19.23 -15.05 -13.89
N GLU A 18 -20.42 -15.62 -13.72
CA GLU A 18 -21.17 -15.60 -12.46
C GLU A 18 -20.43 -16.39 -11.38
N ILE A 19 -19.99 -17.63 -11.67
CA ILE A 19 -19.16 -18.44 -10.76
C ILE A 19 -17.93 -17.67 -10.26
N TRP A 20 -17.22 -16.98 -11.16
CA TRP A 20 -16.08 -16.16 -10.76
C TRP A 20 -16.50 -14.98 -9.87
N ARG A 21 -17.62 -14.31 -10.22
CA ARG A 21 -18.12 -13.17 -9.46
C ARG A 21 -18.54 -13.53 -8.04
N ASP A 22 -19.18 -14.68 -7.87
CA ASP A 22 -19.69 -15.15 -6.59
C ASP A 22 -18.58 -15.50 -5.59
N GLN A 23 -17.38 -15.80 -6.08
CA GLN A 23 -16.21 -16.09 -5.23
C GLN A 23 -15.60 -14.86 -4.56
N PHE A 24 -16.04 -13.64 -4.92
CA PHE A 24 -15.45 -12.43 -4.34
C PHE A 24 -15.55 -12.40 -2.81
N GLN A 25 -16.72 -12.77 -2.25
CA GLN A 25 -16.93 -12.73 -0.80
C GLN A 25 -16.15 -13.82 -0.07
N GLU A 26 -15.99 -15.00 -0.68
CA GLU A 26 -15.11 -16.06 -0.15
C GLU A 26 -13.66 -15.58 -0.10
N ILE A 27 -13.16 -14.98 -1.19
CA ILE A 27 -11.79 -14.46 -1.26
C ILE A 27 -11.58 -13.31 -0.26
N MET A 28 -12.57 -12.43 -0.10
CA MET A 28 -12.52 -11.39 0.93
C MET A 28 -12.45 -11.99 2.33
N SER A 29 -13.24 -13.03 2.62
CA SER A 29 -13.16 -13.77 3.89
C SER A 29 -11.78 -14.34 4.13
N ASP A 30 -11.16 -14.95 3.11
CA ASP A 30 -9.81 -15.51 3.24
C ASP A 30 -8.76 -14.42 3.47
N ILE A 31 -8.86 -13.28 2.78
CA ILE A 31 -7.94 -12.16 2.96
C ILE A 31 -8.03 -11.63 4.40
N VAL A 32 -9.23 -11.37 4.90
CA VAL A 32 -9.40 -10.74 6.23
C VAL A 32 -9.09 -11.69 7.39
N THR A 33 -9.06 -13.01 7.13
CA THR A 33 -8.70 -14.05 8.11
C THR A 33 -7.26 -14.53 7.98
N ALA A 34 -6.52 -14.05 6.97
CA ALA A 34 -5.11 -14.41 6.80
C ALA A 34 -4.28 -13.91 8.00
N PRO A 35 -3.30 -14.70 8.50
CA PRO A 35 -2.44 -14.28 9.61
C PRO A 35 -1.73 -12.95 9.37
N GLU A 36 -1.33 -12.68 8.13
CA GLU A 36 -0.72 -11.41 7.72
C GLU A 36 -1.68 -10.23 7.84
N PHE A 37 -2.99 -10.49 7.70
CA PHE A 37 -4.04 -9.50 7.86
C PHE A 37 -4.46 -9.31 9.32
N GLU A 38 -4.29 -10.33 10.16
CA GLU A 38 -4.45 -10.20 11.62
C GLU A 38 -3.47 -9.21 12.24
N MET A 39 -2.29 -9.01 11.63
CA MET A 39 -1.32 -7.98 12.05
C MET A 39 -1.86 -6.56 11.83
N MET A 40 -2.81 -6.39 10.91
CA MET A 40 -3.41 -5.11 10.51
C MET A 40 -4.79 -4.85 11.15
N LYS A 41 -5.08 -5.42 12.34
CA LYS A 41 -6.42 -5.37 12.96
C LYS A 41 -7.03 -3.96 13.01
N ASP A 42 -6.22 -2.94 13.30
CA ASP A 42 -6.66 -1.54 13.41
C ASP A 42 -7.12 -0.92 12.09
N ILE A 43 -6.69 -1.48 10.95
CA ILE A 43 -7.05 -1.00 9.61
C ILE A 43 -7.82 -2.03 8.79
N SER A 44 -7.99 -3.25 9.31
CA SER A 44 -8.59 -4.38 8.59
C SER A 44 -9.98 -4.04 8.03
N SER A 45 -10.81 -3.34 8.82
CA SER A 45 -12.11 -2.83 8.37
C SER A 45 -11.96 -1.83 7.22
N TRP A 46 -11.02 -0.90 7.32
CA TRP A 46 -10.79 0.10 6.28
C TRP A 46 -10.28 -0.56 4.99
N VAL A 47 -9.31 -1.46 5.05
CA VAL A 47 -8.82 -2.21 3.87
C VAL A 47 -9.96 -3.02 3.25
N THR A 48 -10.81 -3.64 4.08
CA THR A 48 -12.01 -4.35 3.62
C THR A 48 -12.96 -3.43 2.87
N ASP A 49 -13.22 -2.22 3.39
CA ASP A 49 -14.06 -1.23 2.75
C ASP A 49 -13.45 -0.75 1.42
N VAL A 50 -12.15 -0.46 1.39
CA VAL A 50 -11.41 -0.07 0.17
C VAL A 50 -11.59 -1.11 -0.92
N ILE A 51 -11.34 -2.39 -0.61
CA ILE A 51 -11.39 -3.47 -1.60
C ILE A 51 -12.83 -3.70 -2.07
N ASN A 52 -13.79 -3.76 -1.15
CA ASN A 52 -15.22 -3.92 -1.47
C ASN A 52 -15.76 -2.76 -2.31
N TYR A 53 -15.32 -1.53 -2.04
CA TYR A 53 -15.78 -0.35 -2.76
C TYR A 53 -15.20 -0.24 -4.17
N ASN A 54 -13.93 -0.62 -4.35
CA ASN A 54 -13.19 -0.33 -5.57
C ASN A 54 -13.02 -1.53 -6.51
N THR A 55 -13.23 -2.77 -6.05
CA THR A 55 -12.87 -3.96 -6.85
C THR A 55 -14.03 -4.54 -7.67
N PRO A 56 -15.19 -4.91 -7.09
CA PRO A 56 -16.13 -5.82 -7.75
C PRO A 56 -17.01 -5.17 -8.83
N HIS A 57 -16.99 -3.85 -8.96
CA HIS A 57 -17.92 -3.09 -9.81
C HIS A 57 -17.43 -2.86 -11.26
N GLY A 58 -16.25 -3.38 -11.61
CA GLY A 58 -15.69 -3.25 -12.95
C GLY A 58 -16.26 -4.24 -13.96
N LYS A 59 -15.94 -4.01 -15.25
CA LYS A 59 -16.28 -4.93 -16.35
C LYS A 59 -15.62 -6.31 -16.23
N GLY A 60 -14.58 -6.49 -15.40
CA GLY A 60 -13.87 -7.78 -15.20
C GLY A 60 -12.92 -8.14 -16.34
N ILE A 61 -12.53 -7.17 -17.18
CA ILE A 61 -11.73 -7.38 -18.38
C ILE A 61 -10.42 -8.12 -18.08
N ARG A 62 -9.70 -7.76 -17.00
CA ARG A 62 -8.39 -8.36 -16.68
C ARG A 62 -8.57 -9.76 -16.12
N ALA A 63 -9.58 -9.96 -15.28
CA ALA A 63 -9.97 -11.28 -14.80
C ALA A 63 -10.32 -12.24 -15.95
N TYR A 64 -11.13 -11.80 -16.91
CA TYR A 64 -11.50 -12.60 -18.07
C TYR A 64 -10.32 -12.90 -18.98
N GLN A 65 -9.34 -12.00 -19.05
CA GLN A 65 -8.09 -12.28 -19.76
C GLN A 65 -7.30 -13.41 -19.10
N VAL A 66 -7.23 -13.46 -17.76
CA VAL A 66 -6.60 -14.56 -17.02
C VAL A 66 -7.32 -15.87 -17.31
N ILE A 67 -8.65 -15.91 -17.15
CA ILE A 67 -9.47 -17.11 -17.36
C ILE A 67 -9.34 -17.62 -18.80
N LEU A 68 -9.45 -16.74 -19.81
CA LEU A 68 -9.28 -17.14 -21.20
C LEU A 68 -7.88 -17.66 -21.49
N SER A 69 -6.85 -17.01 -20.94
CA SER A 69 -5.46 -17.45 -21.16
C SER A 69 -5.23 -18.86 -20.63
N ASP A 70 -5.75 -19.16 -19.44
CA ASP A 70 -5.70 -20.49 -18.85
C ASP A 70 -6.43 -21.54 -19.72
N MET A 71 -7.68 -21.25 -20.11
CA MET A 71 -8.48 -22.14 -20.99
C MET A 71 -7.77 -22.47 -22.31
N TYR A 72 -7.03 -21.52 -22.88
CA TYR A 72 -6.29 -21.73 -24.13
C TYR A 72 -4.96 -22.47 -23.94
N LEU A 73 -4.27 -22.25 -22.82
CA LEU A 73 -2.95 -22.86 -22.56
C LEU A 73 -3.06 -24.31 -22.07
N CYS A 74 -4.07 -24.61 -21.26
CA CYS A 74 -4.25 -25.93 -20.65
C CYS A 74 -4.91 -26.95 -21.61
N ASN A 75 -5.37 -26.51 -22.79
CA ASN A 75 -6.14 -27.31 -23.76
C ASN A 75 -7.36 -28.02 -23.13
N ASP A 76 -7.79 -27.53 -21.97
CA ASP A 76 -8.81 -28.10 -21.11
C ASP A 76 -9.82 -26.99 -20.81
N LYS A 77 -11.06 -27.22 -21.21
CA LYS A 77 -12.18 -26.30 -20.96
C LYS A 77 -12.88 -26.60 -19.63
N SER A 78 -12.46 -27.62 -18.88
CA SER A 78 -13.34 -28.32 -17.96
C SER A 78 -13.14 -28.07 -16.47
N SER A 79 -12.13 -27.30 -16.05
CA SER A 79 -12.09 -26.79 -14.69
C SER A 79 -12.85 -25.44 -14.61
N GLU A 80 -14.19 -25.49 -14.70
CA GLU A 80 -15.04 -24.30 -14.50
C GLU A 80 -14.82 -23.64 -13.13
N ASN A 81 -14.20 -24.37 -12.20
CA ASN A 81 -13.91 -23.94 -10.84
C ASN A 81 -12.44 -24.16 -10.44
N ASP A 82 -11.49 -23.84 -11.32
CA ASP A 82 -10.10 -23.71 -10.89
C ASP A 82 -9.98 -22.53 -9.91
N GLN A 83 -9.90 -22.86 -8.62
CA GLN A 83 -9.80 -21.86 -7.56
C GLN A 83 -8.53 -21.02 -7.69
N ALA A 84 -7.41 -21.57 -8.18
CA ALA A 84 -6.17 -20.81 -8.34
C ALA A 84 -6.33 -19.76 -9.45
N VAL A 85 -6.93 -20.13 -10.59
CA VAL A 85 -7.20 -19.21 -11.70
C VAL A 85 -8.19 -18.11 -11.27
N ASN A 86 -9.24 -18.46 -10.54
CA ASN A 86 -10.21 -17.49 -10.05
C ASN A 86 -9.61 -16.50 -9.04
N ARG A 87 -8.79 -16.99 -8.12
CA ARG A 87 -8.06 -16.14 -7.16
C ARG A 87 -7.09 -15.21 -7.89
N LEU A 88 -6.32 -15.72 -8.85
CA LEU A 88 -5.43 -14.90 -9.67
C LEU A 88 -6.20 -13.83 -10.47
N ALA A 89 -7.36 -14.17 -11.03
CA ALA A 89 -8.23 -13.24 -11.73
C ALA A 89 -8.70 -12.09 -10.80
N TRP A 90 -9.09 -12.41 -9.56
CA TRP A 90 -9.44 -11.39 -8.56
C TRP A 90 -8.25 -10.56 -8.10
N MET A 91 -7.07 -11.15 -7.92
CA MET A 91 -5.84 -10.40 -7.61
C MET A 91 -5.54 -9.35 -8.70
N MET A 92 -5.77 -9.68 -9.97
CA MET A 92 -5.59 -8.75 -11.08
C MET A 92 -6.59 -7.58 -11.04
N GLU A 93 -7.85 -7.84 -10.66
CA GLU A 93 -8.85 -6.78 -10.49
C GLU A 93 -8.58 -5.94 -9.24
N MET A 94 -8.09 -6.51 -8.13
CA MET A 94 -7.67 -5.77 -6.94
C MET A 94 -6.48 -4.85 -7.24
N LYS A 95 -5.45 -5.37 -7.93
CA LYS A 95 -4.30 -4.57 -8.40
C LYS A 95 -4.77 -3.41 -9.29
N HIS A 96 -5.73 -3.68 -10.18
CA HIS A 96 -6.30 -2.62 -11.01
C HIS A 96 -7.11 -1.61 -10.19
N GLY A 97 -7.89 -2.06 -9.19
CA GLY A 97 -8.61 -1.20 -8.25
C GLY A 97 -7.66 -0.24 -7.54
N GLY A 98 -6.55 -0.74 -7.01
CA GLY A 98 -5.49 0.09 -6.41
C GLY A 98 -4.92 1.12 -7.39
N ALA A 99 -4.63 0.71 -8.63
CA ALA A 99 -4.15 1.63 -9.66
C ALA A 99 -5.19 2.72 -10.00
N CYS A 100 -6.48 2.39 -10.07
CA CYS A 100 -7.54 3.36 -10.30
C CYS A 100 -7.68 4.37 -9.16
N ILE A 101 -7.50 3.95 -7.91
CA ILE A 101 -7.53 4.87 -6.76
C ILE A 101 -6.41 5.90 -6.88
N LEU A 102 -5.20 5.47 -7.26
CA LEU A 102 -4.07 6.37 -7.46
C LEU A 102 -4.27 7.29 -8.67
N ASP A 103 -4.76 6.76 -9.79
CA ASP A 103 -5.13 7.50 -11.00
C ASP A 103 -6.13 8.61 -10.69
N ASP A 104 -7.23 8.26 -10.01
CA ASP A 104 -8.27 9.22 -9.63
C ASP A 104 -7.75 10.33 -8.70
N LEU A 105 -6.80 10.00 -7.83
CA LEU A 105 -6.14 10.95 -6.93
C LEU A 105 -5.21 11.89 -7.71
N MET A 106 -4.40 11.36 -8.64
CA MET A 106 -3.48 12.15 -9.45
C MET A 106 -4.20 13.09 -10.41
N ASP A 107 -5.33 12.64 -10.96
CA ASP A 107 -6.13 13.38 -11.94
C ASP A 107 -7.22 14.26 -11.28
N GLU A 108 -7.32 14.25 -9.95
CA GLU A 108 -8.38 14.94 -9.19
C GLU A 108 -9.81 14.59 -9.69
N SER A 109 -10.03 13.33 -10.08
CA SER A 109 -11.29 12.86 -10.67
C SER A 109 -12.46 12.92 -9.69
N GLU A 110 -13.66 13.21 -10.19
CA GLU A 110 -14.89 13.27 -9.38
C GLU A 110 -15.51 11.90 -9.14
N THR A 111 -15.65 11.09 -10.21
CA THR A 111 -16.39 9.84 -10.17
C THR A 111 -15.68 8.71 -10.92
N ARG A 112 -15.87 7.48 -10.44
CA ARG A 112 -15.48 6.24 -11.09
C ARG A 112 -16.55 5.18 -10.89
N ARG A 113 -16.95 4.51 -11.99
CA ARG A 113 -17.98 3.45 -11.99
C ARG A 113 -19.27 3.91 -11.31
N ASP A 114 -19.73 5.11 -11.71
CA ASP A 114 -20.95 5.78 -11.22
C ASP A 114 -20.98 6.06 -9.71
N ARG A 115 -19.80 6.13 -9.09
CA ARG A 115 -19.61 6.41 -7.67
C ARG A 115 -18.58 7.50 -7.48
N LEU A 116 -18.56 8.15 -6.32
CA LEU A 116 -17.49 9.08 -5.97
C LEU A 116 -16.15 8.32 -5.93
N CYS A 117 -15.09 8.93 -6.46
CA CYS A 117 -13.75 8.36 -6.35
C CYS A 117 -13.39 8.14 -4.88
N TRP A 118 -12.72 7.02 -4.57
CA TRP A 118 -12.48 6.58 -3.19
C TRP A 118 -11.84 7.66 -2.33
N TYR A 119 -10.86 8.40 -2.86
CA TYR A 119 -10.17 9.47 -2.14
C TYR A 119 -11.10 10.61 -1.67
N LYS A 120 -12.25 10.80 -2.31
CA LYS A 120 -13.29 11.75 -1.86
C LYS A 120 -14.22 11.15 -0.81
N VAL A 121 -14.49 9.84 -0.89
CA VAL A 121 -15.31 9.10 0.08
C VAL A 121 -14.59 8.94 1.41
N ASP A 122 -13.33 8.52 1.33
CA ASP A 122 -12.41 8.29 2.44
C ASP A 122 -12.01 9.61 3.14
N LYS A 123 -12.38 10.76 2.54
CA LYS A 123 -12.03 12.14 2.96
C LYS A 123 -10.53 12.38 3.18
N LEU A 124 -9.67 11.39 2.94
CA LEU A 124 -8.21 11.34 3.12
C LEU A 124 -7.65 11.95 4.43
N ASN A 125 -8.51 12.23 5.40
CA ASN A 125 -8.19 12.81 6.70
C ASN A 125 -8.34 11.77 7.80
N ASN A 126 -8.21 10.49 7.45
CA ASN A 126 -8.20 9.43 8.43
C ASN A 126 -6.84 9.33 9.13
N TYR A 127 -6.26 10.46 9.53
CA TYR A 127 -5.06 10.54 10.35
C TYR A 127 -5.20 9.75 11.67
N GLN A 128 -6.43 9.37 12.04
CA GLN A 128 -6.70 8.46 13.16
C GLN A 128 -6.13 7.05 12.93
N MET A 129 -5.96 6.62 11.68
CA MET A 129 -5.32 5.33 11.35
C MET A 129 -3.79 5.41 11.35
N TYR A 130 -3.22 6.62 11.31
CA TYR A 130 -1.77 6.80 11.28
C TYR A 130 -1.22 6.58 12.68
N ASN A 131 -0.66 5.39 12.88
CA ASN A 131 0.05 4.99 14.09
C ASN A 131 1.35 4.27 13.71
N THR A 132 2.19 4.00 14.70
CA THR A 132 3.50 3.38 14.48
C THR A 132 3.41 2.02 13.78
N GLU A 133 2.38 1.22 14.05
CA GLU A 133 2.26 -0.11 13.43
C GLU A 133 1.82 -0.01 11.97
N PHE A 134 0.80 0.80 11.69
CA PHE A 134 0.38 1.10 10.33
C PHE A 134 1.53 1.62 9.46
N TYR A 135 2.36 2.50 10.02
CA TYR A 135 3.54 3.01 9.33
C TYR A 135 4.52 1.90 8.96
N LYS A 136 4.84 1.00 9.91
CA LYS A 136 5.77 -0.11 9.67
C LYS A 136 5.25 -1.05 8.60
N ASP A 137 3.98 -1.46 8.69
CA ASP A 137 3.35 -2.32 7.68
C ASP A 137 3.39 -1.66 6.31
N MET A 138 2.98 -0.39 6.24
CA MET A 138 3.05 0.38 5.00
C MET A 138 4.47 0.40 4.44
N MET A 139 5.52 0.61 5.24
CA MET A 139 6.90 0.64 4.73
C MET A 139 7.43 -0.73 4.31
N MET A 140 7.06 -1.80 5.03
CA MET A 140 7.40 -3.18 4.63
C MET A 140 6.82 -3.53 3.26
N PHE A 141 5.57 -3.16 2.99
CA PHE A 141 4.93 -3.41 1.69
C PHE A 141 5.35 -2.42 0.61
N LYS A 142 5.45 -1.14 0.94
CA LYS A 142 5.82 -0.07 0.00
C LYS A 142 7.24 -0.26 -0.48
N ASN A 143 8.19 -0.49 0.43
CA ASN A 143 9.63 -0.49 0.15
C ASN A 143 10.31 -1.85 0.41
N GLY A 144 9.91 -2.57 1.46
CA GLY A 144 10.63 -3.77 1.93
C GLY A 144 10.78 -4.87 0.90
N TYR A 145 9.67 -5.30 0.27
CA TYR A 145 9.71 -6.43 -0.66
C TYR A 145 10.53 -6.13 -1.93
N TYR A 146 10.28 -5.01 -2.59
CA TYR A 146 10.89 -4.75 -3.89
C TYR A 146 12.30 -4.15 -3.78
N THR A 147 12.57 -3.30 -2.78
CA THR A 147 13.87 -2.61 -2.64
C THR A 147 14.91 -3.50 -1.97
N PHE A 148 14.52 -4.24 -0.93
CA PHE A 148 15.48 -4.95 -0.08
C PHE A 148 15.42 -6.46 -0.26
N TYR A 149 14.22 -7.07 -0.15
CA TYR A 149 14.10 -8.52 -0.20
C TYR A 149 14.35 -9.09 -1.60
N MET A 150 13.66 -8.57 -2.62
CA MET A 150 13.67 -9.14 -3.96
C MET A 150 15.06 -9.18 -4.59
N PRO A 151 15.92 -8.13 -4.51
CA PRO A 151 17.27 -8.21 -5.06
C PRO A 151 18.11 -9.32 -4.43
N VAL A 152 18.01 -9.51 -3.12
CA VAL A 152 18.75 -10.56 -2.40
C VAL A 152 18.17 -11.94 -2.72
N ALA A 153 16.84 -12.09 -2.70
CA ALA A 153 16.17 -13.35 -3.02
C ALA A 153 16.47 -13.83 -4.46
N VAL A 154 16.45 -12.92 -5.43
CA VAL A 154 16.81 -13.22 -6.83
C VAL A 154 18.26 -13.69 -6.92
N ALA A 155 19.19 -13.01 -6.24
CA ALA A 155 20.60 -13.41 -6.21
C ALA A 155 20.79 -14.79 -5.54
N MET A 156 20.09 -15.06 -4.44
CA MET A 156 20.11 -16.36 -3.76
C MET A 156 19.62 -17.48 -4.67
N ILE A 157 18.44 -17.31 -5.27
CA ILE A 157 17.83 -18.32 -6.16
C ILE A 157 18.72 -18.58 -7.37
N LYS A 158 19.27 -17.52 -7.99
CA LYS A 158 20.21 -17.65 -9.12
C LYS A 158 21.46 -18.47 -8.76
N ASN A 159 21.91 -18.41 -7.50
CA ASN A 159 23.06 -19.17 -7.01
C ASN A 159 22.66 -20.50 -6.35
N GLY A 160 21.46 -21.02 -6.63
CA GLY A 160 20.99 -22.33 -6.15
C GLY A 160 20.55 -22.33 -4.68
N ILE A 161 20.39 -21.17 -4.05
CA ILE A 161 19.89 -21.02 -2.69
C ILE A 161 18.39 -20.72 -2.75
N SER A 162 17.59 -21.78 -2.87
CA SER A 162 16.11 -21.70 -2.90
C SER A 162 15.46 -22.30 -1.65
N ASP A 163 16.24 -22.49 -0.58
CA ASP A 163 15.75 -22.99 0.70
C ASP A 163 14.76 -22.01 1.33
N LYS A 164 13.56 -22.48 1.66
CA LYS A 164 12.47 -21.64 2.17
C LYS A 164 12.78 -21.03 3.54
N VAL A 165 13.55 -21.71 4.39
CA VAL A 165 13.91 -21.17 5.72
C VAL A 165 14.85 -19.99 5.55
N LYS A 166 15.89 -20.15 4.72
CA LYS A 166 16.85 -19.06 4.42
C LYS A 166 16.17 -17.87 3.74
N LEU A 167 15.24 -18.11 2.81
CA LEU A 167 14.50 -17.03 2.16
C LEU A 167 13.62 -16.27 3.17
N LYS A 168 12.99 -16.96 4.12
CA LYS A 168 12.22 -16.31 5.20
C LYS A 168 13.10 -15.51 6.17
N GLU A 169 14.29 -15.98 6.48
CA GLU A 169 15.25 -15.22 7.30
C GLU A 169 15.67 -13.92 6.60
N VAL A 170 15.98 -14.01 5.29
CA VAL A 170 16.33 -12.84 4.48
C VAL A 170 15.16 -11.89 4.31
N GLU A 171 13.95 -12.39 4.13
CA GLU A 171 12.72 -11.61 4.11
C GLU A 171 12.60 -10.79 5.40
N LYS A 172 12.66 -11.44 6.57
CA LYS A 172 12.58 -10.75 7.86
C LYS A 172 13.60 -9.62 8.00
N ILE A 173 14.87 -9.90 7.73
CA ILE A 173 15.95 -8.89 7.82
C ILE A 173 15.71 -7.75 6.83
N SER A 174 15.31 -8.06 5.60
CA SER A 174 15.06 -7.06 4.55
C SER A 174 13.90 -6.14 4.90
N LEU A 175 12.83 -6.69 5.48
CA LEU A 175 11.68 -5.90 5.94
C LEU A 175 12.06 -4.99 7.11
N GLU A 176 12.86 -5.47 8.08
CA GLU A 176 13.36 -4.64 9.18
C GLU A 176 14.25 -3.48 8.68
N ILE A 177 15.20 -3.75 7.78
CA ILE A 177 16.04 -2.73 7.14
C ILE A 177 15.17 -1.70 6.40
N SER A 178 14.10 -2.15 5.74
CA SER A 178 13.23 -1.25 4.99
C SER A 178 12.51 -0.21 5.86
N VAL A 179 12.12 -0.60 7.07
CA VAL A 179 11.51 0.31 8.04
C VAL A 179 12.55 1.33 8.50
N ILE A 180 13.77 0.89 8.83
CA ILE A 180 14.87 1.77 9.24
C ILE A 180 15.18 2.78 8.14
N TYR A 181 15.40 2.30 6.91
CA TYR A 181 15.66 3.16 5.75
C TYR A 181 14.56 4.21 5.54
N SER A 182 13.30 3.81 5.70
CA SER A 182 12.17 4.72 5.48
C SER A 182 12.07 5.80 6.57
N ILE A 183 12.35 5.45 7.83
CA ILE A 183 12.40 6.43 8.92
C ILE A 183 13.52 7.45 8.68
N GLN A 184 14.69 7.00 8.21
CA GLN A 184 15.79 7.88 7.84
C GLN A 184 15.40 8.80 6.66
N ASP A 185 14.79 8.27 5.60
CA ASP A 185 14.33 9.06 4.45
C ASP A 185 13.32 10.14 4.86
N ASP A 186 12.32 9.79 5.68
CA ASP A 186 11.31 10.74 6.18
C ASP A 186 11.96 11.85 7.03
N PHE A 187 12.93 11.50 7.89
CA PHE A 187 13.67 12.50 8.69
C PHE A 187 14.48 13.44 7.81
N MET A 188 15.18 12.88 6.82
CA MET A 188 15.96 13.66 5.85
C MET A 188 15.07 14.57 5.01
N ASP A 189 13.87 14.12 4.63
CA ASP A 189 12.88 14.91 3.87
C ASP A 189 12.51 16.21 4.61
N CYS A 190 12.36 16.15 5.93
CA CYS A 190 11.95 17.30 6.72
C CYS A 190 13.11 18.22 7.14
N PHE A 191 14.21 17.64 7.63
CA PHE A 191 15.23 18.37 8.39
C PHE A 191 16.59 18.53 7.71
N VAL A 192 16.89 17.77 6.65
CA VAL A 192 18.19 17.86 5.97
C VAL A 192 18.10 18.83 4.80
N ASP A 193 19.16 19.62 4.60
CA ASP A 193 19.25 20.60 3.51
C ASP A 193 19.05 19.89 2.14
N PRO A 194 18.12 20.37 1.29
CA PRO A 194 17.91 19.84 -0.07
C PRO A 194 19.17 19.74 -0.92
N LYS A 195 20.20 20.56 -0.66
CA LYS A 195 21.50 20.48 -1.34
C LYS A 195 22.27 19.20 -1.01
N LEU A 196 22.05 18.63 0.18
CA LEU A 196 22.68 17.39 0.63
C LEU A 196 21.87 16.17 0.21
N THR A 197 20.54 16.25 0.26
CA THR A 197 19.64 15.14 -0.13
C THR A 197 19.44 15.05 -1.64
N GLY A 198 19.68 16.13 -2.38
CA GLY A 198 19.41 16.24 -3.82
C GLY A 198 17.93 16.42 -4.17
N LYS A 199 17.03 16.53 -3.18
CA LYS A 199 15.59 16.71 -3.35
C LYS A 199 15.02 17.71 -2.34
N VAL A 200 14.03 18.49 -2.75
CA VAL A 200 13.21 19.28 -1.82
C VAL A 200 12.21 18.31 -1.17
N GLY A 201 12.17 18.28 0.16
CA GLY A 201 11.20 17.46 0.87
C GLY A 201 9.78 17.98 0.71
N THR A 202 8.83 17.05 0.60
CA THR A 202 7.41 17.36 0.30
C THR A 202 6.43 16.62 1.21
N ASP A 203 6.93 15.86 2.19
CA ASP A 203 6.07 14.96 2.98
C ASP A 203 4.96 15.69 3.73
N ILE A 204 5.24 16.91 4.22
CA ILE A 204 4.26 17.75 4.94
C ILE A 204 3.21 18.28 3.98
N GLU A 205 3.63 18.80 2.82
CA GLU A 205 2.76 19.35 1.78
C GLU A 205 1.80 18.30 1.22
N ASP A 206 2.33 17.09 0.97
CA ASP A 206 1.60 15.96 0.40
C ASP A 206 0.71 15.26 1.44
N GLY A 207 0.91 15.55 2.74
CA GLY A 207 0.16 14.95 3.82
C GLY A 207 0.51 13.47 4.01
N LYS A 208 1.77 13.08 3.81
CA LYS A 208 2.18 11.67 3.88
C LYS A 208 2.08 11.13 5.30
N CYS A 209 1.84 9.83 5.41
CA CYS A 209 2.06 9.09 6.66
C CYS A 209 3.57 8.92 6.89
N SER A 210 4.28 10.02 7.17
CA SER A 210 5.70 10.01 7.50
C SER A 210 5.90 9.59 8.96
N TRP A 211 7.08 9.06 9.28
CA TRP A 211 7.44 8.72 10.65
C TRP A 211 7.28 9.94 11.59
N LEU A 212 7.66 11.14 11.13
CA LEU A 212 7.55 12.38 11.91
C LEU A 212 6.09 12.70 12.25
N PHE A 213 5.18 12.55 11.29
CA PHE A 213 3.76 12.78 11.53
C PHE A 213 3.21 11.80 12.56
N VAL A 214 3.53 10.51 12.42
CA VAL A 214 3.09 9.46 13.35
C VAL A 214 3.62 9.75 14.76
N GLN A 215 4.93 10.01 14.89
CA GLN A 215 5.54 10.32 16.18
C GLN A 215 4.95 11.60 16.81
N ALA A 216 4.59 12.60 15.99
CA ALA A 216 3.94 13.81 16.46
C ALA A 216 2.50 13.57 16.92
N MET A 217 1.73 12.77 16.17
CA MET A 217 0.37 12.40 16.56
C MET A 217 0.34 11.71 17.93
N GLU A 218 1.30 10.82 18.20
CA GLU A 218 1.39 10.09 19.47
C GLU A 218 1.85 10.95 20.66
N ARG A 219 2.58 12.05 20.41
CA ARG A 219 3.18 12.90 21.48
C ARG A 219 2.49 14.24 21.70
N CYS A 220 1.77 14.76 20.72
CA CYS A 220 1.12 16.06 20.82
C CYS A 220 0.03 16.08 21.90
N SER A 221 -0.01 17.15 22.69
CA SER A 221 -1.22 17.51 23.45
C SER A 221 -2.41 17.76 22.52
N SER A 222 -3.64 17.78 23.04
CA SER A 222 -4.84 18.05 22.24
C SER A 222 -4.78 19.38 21.47
N LYS A 223 -4.15 20.41 22.05
CA LYS A 223 -3.95 21.71 21.38
C LYS A 223 -2.92 21.62 20.25
N GLN A 224 -1.78 20.98 20.51
CA GLN A 224 -0.74 20.77 19.49
C GLN A 224 -1.23 19.87 18.35
N ARG A 225 -2.00 18.83 18.66
CA ARG A 225 -2.61 17.95 17.65
C ARG A 225 -3.53 18.74 16.72
N ARG A 226 -4.31 19.69 17.26
CA ARG A 226 -5.12 20.57 16.41
C ARG A 226 -4.25 21.44 15.49
N VAL A 227 -3.15 22.00 16.02
CA VAL A 227 -2.19 22.75 15.20
C VAL A 227 -1.59 21.87 14.10
N LEU A 228 -1.21 20.62 14.42
CA LEU A 228 -0.73 19.66 13.44
C LEU A 228 -1.75 19.45 12.32
N LEU A 229 -2.99 19.08 12.67
CA LEU A 229 -4.02 18.75 11.69
C LEU A 229 -4.50 19.95 10.85
N ASP A 230 -4.53 21.17 11.40
CA ASP A 230 -4.98 22.37 10.70
C ASP A 230 -3.93 22.89 9.67
N ASN A 231 -2.67 22.47 9.82
CA ASN A 231 -1.55 22.94 9.00
C ASN A 231 -0.90 21.84 8.14
N TYR A 232 -1.15 20.56 8.41
CA TYR A 232 -0.65 19.45 7.59
C TYR A 232 -1.36 19.39 6.22
N ARG A 233 -0.70 18.77 5.23
CA ARG A 233 -1.21 18.63 3.86
C ARG A 233 -1.54 19.98 3.21
N SER A 234 -0.57 20.89 3.21
CA SER A 234 -0.73 22.20 2.62
C SER A 234 0.52 22.65 1.89
N LYS A 235 0.35 23.18 0.68
CA LYS A 235 1.43 23.81 -0.10
C LYS A 235 1.79 25.22 0.39
N ASP A 236 1.12 25.73 1.42
CA ASP A 236 1.44 27.02 2.03
C ASP A 236 2.73 26.90 2.87
N PRO A 237 3.82 27.58 2.50
CA PRO A 237 5.10 27.47 3.22
C PRO A 237 5.02 27.92 4.67
N VAL A 238 4.08 28.81 5.03
CA VAL A 238 3.87 29.23 6.42
C VAL A 238 3.32 28.07 7.25
N LYS A 239 2.39 27.30 6.68
CA LYS A 239 1.84 26.12 7.34
C LYS A 239 2.88 25.02 7.51
N VAL A 240 3.70 24.79 6.48
CA VAL A 240 4.82 23.85 6.55
C VAL A 240 5.78 24.24 7.67
N ASP A 241 6.15 25.52 7.78
CA ASP A 241 7.05 26.00 8.82
C ASP A 241 6.44 25.87 10.24
N ILE A 242 5.13 26.07 10.40
CA ILE A 242 4.42 25.79 11.66
C ILE A 242 4.58 24.32 12.06
N ILE A 243 4.44 23.38 11.12
CA ILE A 243 4.63 21.94 11.39
C ILE A 243 6.08 21.63 11.76
N LYS A 244 7.06 22.18 11.03
CA LYS A 244 8.48 21.98 11.34
C LYS A 244 8.82 22.49 12.74
N ARG A 245 8.35 23.68 13.12
CA ARG A 245 8.52 24.19 14.49
C ARG A 245 7.83 23.32 15.53
N LEU A 246 6.62 22.83 15.25
CA LEU A 246 5.93 21.91 16.16
C LEU A 246 6.74 20.62 16.38
N TYR A 247 7.35 20.05 15.33
CA TYR A 247 8.24 18.89 15.47
C TYR A 247 9.45 19.18 16.35
N MET A 248 10.04 20.38 16.25
CA MET A 248 11.11 20.82 17.16
C MET A 248 10.60 20.94 18.60
N ASP A 249 9.46 21.60 18.81
CA ASP A 249 8.91 21.88 20.14
C ASP A 249 8.56 20.61 20.94
N ILE A 250 8.20 19.53 20.24
CA ILE A 250 7.88 18.23 20.86
C ILE A 250 9.06 17.25 20.87
N GLY A 251 10.25 17.68 20.43
CA GLY A 251 11.49 16.91 20.51
C GLY A 251 11.61 15.74 19.53
N ILE A 252 11.02 15.85 18.33
CA ILE A 252 11.15 14.81 17.29
C ILE A 252 12.61 14.60 16.86
N PRO A 253 13.46 15.63 16.67
CA PRO A 253 14.86 15.41 16.31
C PRO A 253 15.68 14.65 17.36
N GLU A 254 15.47 14.95 18.64
CA GLU A 254 16.15 14.27 19.74
C GLU A 254 15.72 12.80 19.81
N LEU A 255 14.43 12.55 19.63
CA LEU A 255 13.88 11.20 19.53
C LEU A 255 14.49 10.42 18.36
N TYR A 256 14.57 11.03 17.17
CA TYR A 256 15.18 10.40 16.01
C TYR A 256 16.63 10.02 16.28
N LYS A 257 17.41 10.92 16.88
CA LYS A 257 18.81 10.67 17.19
C LYS A 257 18.98 9.48 18.16
N MET A 258 18.18 9.41 19.22
CA MET A 258 18.21 8.28 20.14
C MET A 258 17.85 6.96 19.43
N TRP A 259 16.82 6.99 18.59
CA TRP A 259 16.39 5.83 17.82
C TRP A 259 17.46 5.38 16.80
N GLU A 260 18.13 6.32 16.12
CA GLU A 260 19.15 6.04 15.11
C GLU A 260 20.36 5.32 15.72
N GLU A 261 20.81 5.77 16.90
CA GLU A 261 21.90 5.11 17.65
C GLU A 261 21.55 3.64 17.97
N GLU A 262 20.31 3.36 18.37
CA GLU A 262 19.83 1.99 18.62
C GLU A 262 19.67 1.16 17.33
N ALA A 263 19.16 1.79 16.26
CA ALA A 263 18.94 1.11 14.98
C ALA A 263 20.25 0.67 14.33
N MET A 264 21.29 1.52 14.40
CA MET A 264 22.62 1.20 13.86
C MET A 264 23.27 0.01 14.56
N ILE A 265 23.00 -0.20 15.85
CA ILE A 265 23.49 -1.38 16.59
C ILE A 265 22.78 -2.67 16.14
N LYS A 266 21.51 -2.60 15.73
CA LYS A 266 20.73 -3.78 15.32
C LYS A 266 21.05 -4.27 13.90
N VAL A 267 21.48 -3.38 13.02
CA VAL A 267 21.75 -3.70 11.60
C VAL A 267 23.21 -4.15 11.37
N LEU A 268 24.12 -3.84 12.30
CA LEU A 268 25.53 -4.28 12.30
C LEU A 268 25.71 -5.63 13.03
#